data_AF-A0A0F9HAI0-F1
#
_entry.id   AF-A0A0F9HAI0-F1
#
_cell.length_a   1.000
_cell.length_b   1.000
_cell.length_c   1.000
_cell.angle_alpha   90.00
_cell.angle_beta   90.00
_cell.angle_gamma   90.00
#
_symmetry.space_group_name_H-M   'P 1'
#
loop_
_entity.id
_entity.type
_entity.pdbx_description
1 polymer ?
#
loop_
_entity_poly.entity_id
_entity_poly.type
_entity_poly.pdbx_seq_one_letter_code
_entity_poly.pdbx_strand_id
1 'polypeptide(L)' 'MTSIYIVKDEESREPESIVKGHYSRETSKAVYIKLPDGKIICFPKSTINSAYSTNIHKLQEFIIDDWVLRKLGLII' A
#
# COMPACT_ATOMS: atom_id res chain seq x y z
N MET A 1 -16.40 -5.06 0.62
CA MET A 1 -15.62 -5.80 1.64
C MET A 1 -14.33 -5.04 1.85
N THR A 2 -14.20 -4.28 2.92
CA THR A 2 -12.99 -3.52 3.25
C THR A 2 -11.89 -4.52 3.57
N SER A 3 -10.81 -4.54 2.79
CA SER A 3 -9.68 -5.42 3.06
C SER A 3 -9.11 -5.08 4.43
N ILE A 4 -8.97 -6.07 5.33
CA ILE A 4 -8.48 -5.91 6.72
C ILE A 4 -7.08 -5.28 6.85
N TYR A 5 -6.40 -5.07 5.73
CA TYR A 5 -5.06 -4.49 5.63
C TYR A 5 -5.06 -3.11 4.95
N ILE A 6 -6.22 -2.53 4.63
CA ILE A 6 -6.33 -1.14 4.16
C ILE A 6 -7.18 -0.38 5.16
N VAL A 7 -6.55 0.53 5.87
CA VAL A 7 -7.21 1.41 6.83
C VAL A 7 -7.35 2.76 6.16
N LYS A 8 -8.61 3.17 5.94
CA LYS A 8 -8.95 4.53 5.60
C LYS A 8 -9.45 5.20 6.87
N ASP A 9 -8.87 6.34 7.20
CA ASP A 9 -9.45 7.21 8.20
C ASP A 9 -10.70 7.87 7.59
N GLU A 10 -11.89 7.49 8.06
CA GLU A 10 -13.16 8.01 7.53
C GLU A 10 -13.39 9.49 7.87
N GLU A 11 -12.68 10.04 8.87
CA GLU A 11 -12.73 11.47 9.19
C GLU A 11 -11.72 12.29 8.37
N SER A 12 -10.68 11.63 7.83
CA SER A 12 -9.69 12.27 6.98
C SER A 12 -10.22 12.47 5.57
N ARG A 13 -10.24 13.74 5.11
CA ARG A 13 -10.45 14.08 3.69
C ARG A 13 -9.21 13.84 2.84
N GLU A 14 -8.13 13.31 3.41
CA GLU A 14 -6.90 13.11 2.67
C GLU A 14 -7.06 11.99 1.63
N PRO A 15 -6.52 12.18 0.42
CA PRO A 15 -6.70 11.26 -0.70
C PRO A 15 -5.79 10.02 -0.59
N GLU A 16 -5.59 9.49 0.62
CA GLU A 16 -4.58 8.50 0.95
C GLU A 16 -5.12 7.47 1.95
N SER A 17 -4.65 6.24 1.85
CA SER A 17 -5.00 5.16 2.77
C SER A 17 -3.75 4.44 3.27
N ILE A 18 -3.83 3.87 4.46
CA ILE A 18 -2.77 3.06 5.05
C ILE A 18 -2.92 1.62 4.57
N VAL A 19 -1.92 1.12 3.85
CA VAL A 19 -1.83 -0.27 3.41
C VAL A 19 -0.81 -1.00 4.27
N LYS A 20 -1.23 -2.09 4.92
CA LYS A 20 -0.33 -2.98 5.68
C LYS A 20 0.24 -4.06 4.78
N GLY A 21 1.56 -4.22 4.79
CA GLY A 21 2.22 -5.26 4.01
C GLY A 21 3.71 -5.41 4.29
N HIS A 22 4.33 -6.33 3.57
CA HIS A 22 5.77 -6.55 3.57
C HIS A 22 6.37 -6.04 2.28
N TYR A 23 7.53 -5.37 2.37
CA TYR A 23 8.33 -5.11 1.18
C TYR A 23 8.72 -6.44 0.53
N SER A 24 8.63 -6.51 -0.80
CA SER A 24 9.03 -7.71 -1.55
C SER A 24 10.25 -7.42 -2.42
N ARG A 25 10.13 -6.43 -3.31
CA ARG A 25 11.19 -5.97 -4.21
C ARG A 25 10.85 -4.57 -4.73
N GLU A 26 11.79 -3.91 -5.38
CA GLU A 26 11.52 -2.67 -6.10
C GLU A 26 12.26 -2.58 -7.42
N THR A 27 11.82 -1.64 -8.25
CA THR A 27 12.49 -1.16 -9.46
C THR A 27 12.78 0.32 -9.29
N SER A 28 13.38 0.95 -10.31
CA SER A 28 13.59 2.40 -10.33
C SER A 28 12.29 3.21 -10.17
N LYS A 29 11.12 2.65 -10.52
CA LYS A 29 9.84 3.38 -10.54
C LYS A 29 8.73 2.79 -9.66
N ALA A 30 8.89 1.59 -9.14
CA ALA A 30 7.81 0.90 -8.44
C ALA A 30 8.30 0.00 -7.31
N VAL A 31 7.45 -0.19 -6.30
CA VAL A 31 7.65 -1.09 -5.16
C VAL A 31 6.61 -2.20 -5.23
N TYR A 32 7.04 -3.42 -4.96
CA TYR A 32 6.18 -4.58 -4.83
C TYR A 32 5.96 -4.84 -3.34
N ILE A 33 4.70 -4.82 -2.93
CA ILE A 33 4.28 -5.03 -1.55
C ILE A 33 3.51 -6.35 -1.50
N LYS A 34 3.97 -7.26 -0.63
CA LYS A 34 3.26 -8.48 -0.30
C LYS A 34 2.24 -8.18 0.80
N LEU A 35 0.97 -8.29 0.46
CA LEU A 35 -0.14 -8.13 1.38
C LEU A 35 -0.27 -9.36 2.32
N PRO A 36 -0.96 -9.22 3.47
CA PRO A 36 -1.16 -10.33 4.41
C PRO A 36 -1.91 -11.53 3.83
N ASP A 37 -2.72 -11.33 2.79
CA ASP A 37 -3.40 -12.41 2.06
C ASP A 37 -2.47 -13.17 1.10
N GLY A 38 -1.19 -12.80 1.06
CA GLY A 38 -0.17 -13.41 0.22
C GLY A 38 -0.04 -12.81 -1.18
N LYS A 39 -0.96 -11.93 -1.60
CA LYS A 39 -0.87 -11.27 -2.91
C LYS A 39 0.29 -10.29 -2.93
N ILE A 40 0.97 -10.20 -4.07
CA ILE A 40 2.00 -9.20 -4.32
C ILE A 40 1.43 -8.17 -5.28
N ILE A 41 1.41 -6.90 -4.85
CA ILE A 41 0.88 -5.80 -5.62
C ILE A 41 1.98 -4.79 -5.93
N CYS A 42 1.98 -4.31 -7.17
CA CYS A 42 2.93 -3.32 -7.65
C CYS A 42 2.35 -1.91 -7.50
N PHE A 43 3.06 -1.06 -6.76
CA PHE A 43 2.72 0.34 -6.55
C PHE A 43 3.80 1.24 -7.16
N PRO A 44 3.43 2.28 -7.94
CA PRO A 44 4.38 3.30 -8.34
C PRO A 44 4.99 3.98 -7.10
N LYS A 45 6.30 4.25 -7.10
CA LYS A 45 6.96 4.94 -5.99
C LYS A 45 6.37 6.33 -5.73
N SER A 46 5.89 6.98 -6.78
CA SER A 46 5.27 8.30 -6.72
C SER A 46 3.93 8.35 -6.00
N THR A 47 3.31 7.19 -5.69
CA THR A 47 2.03 7.11 -5.00
C THR A 47 2.18 6.59 -3.57
N ILE A 48 3.41 6.42 -3.09
CA ILE A 48 3.71 5.99 -1.73
C ILE A 48 4.27 7.21 -1.00
N ASN A 49 3.50 7.76 -0.08
CA ASN A 49 3.78 9.02 0.61
C ASN A 49 4.47 8.80 1.97
N SER A 50 4.81 7.55 2.30
CA SER A 50 5.57 7.19 3.50
C SER A 50 6.97 6.69 3.17
N ALA A 51 7.91 6.93 4.07
CA ALA A 51 9.14 6.15 4.09
C ALA A 51 8.83 4.68 4.40
N TYR A 52 9.59 3.77 3.82
CA TYR A 52 9.46 2.33 4.05
C TYR A 52 10.82 1.66 4.17
N SER A 53 10.84 0.54 4.88
CA SER A 53 12.01 -0.33 5.02
C SER A 53 12.01 -1.42 3.96
N THR A 54 13.18 -1.74 3.41
CA THR A 54 13.39 -2.85 2.47
C THR A 54 13.53 -4.21 3.16
N ASN A 55 13.22 -4.30 4.46
CA ASN A 55 13.22 -5.56 5.19
C ASN A 55 11.99 -6.40 4.81
N ILE A 56 12.21 -7.51 4.09
CA ILE A 56 11.16 -8.42 3.62
C ILE A 56 10.38 -9.13 4.74
N HIS A 57 10.95 -9.23 5.94
CA HIS A 57 10.32 -9.90 7.08
C HIS A 57 9.53 -8.93 7.98
N LYS A 58 9.62 -7.62 7.73
CA LYS A 58 8.94 -6.60 8.53
C LYS A 58 7.58 -6.26 7.95
N LEU A 59 6.52 -6.51 8.73
CA LEU A 59 5.19 -5.94 8.46
C LEU A 59 5.26 -4.44 8.74
N GLN A 60 4.83 -3.63 7.79
CA GLN A 60 4.86 -2.17 7.91
C GLN A 60 3.66 -1.53 7.24
N GLU A 61 3.46 -0.26 7.55
CA GLU A 61 2.40 0.58 7.02
C GLU A 61 2.95 1.44 5.87
N PHE A 62 2.23 1.41 4.76
CA PHE A 62 2.51 2.23 3.58
C PHE A 62 1.36 3.21 3.41
N ILE A 63 1.66 4.50 3.38
CA ILE A 63 0.67 5.52 3.05
C ILE A 63 0.63 5.61 1.52
N ILE A 64 -0.51 5.25 0.92
CA ILE A 64 -0.66 5.11 -0.53
C ILE A 64 -1.86 5.91 -1.02
N ASP A 65 -1.69 6.61 -2.15
CA ASP A 65 -2.78 7.36 -2.79
C ASP A 65 -4.01 6.48 -3.10
N ASP A 66 -5.19 6.98 -2.74
CA ASP A 66 -6.47 6.32 -2.94
C ASP A 66 -6.76 6.00 -4.40
N TRP A 67 -6.39 6.89 -5.32
CA TRP A 67 -6.70 6.70 -6.74
C TRP A 67 -6.03 5.44 -7.30
N VAL A 68 -4.82 5.12 -6.82
CA VAL A 68 -4.11 3.90 -7.22
C VAL A 68 -4.77 2.68 -6.62
N LEU A 69 -5.23 2.77 -5.36
CA LEU A 69 -5.94 1.69 -4.68
C LEU A 69 -7.28 1.38 -5.35
N ARG A 70 -8.05 2.40 -5.75
CA ARG A 70 -9.29 2.26 -6.53
C ARG A 70 -9.01 1.63 -7.90
N LYS A 71 -7.96 2.10 -8.59
CA LYS A 71 -7.55 1.54 -9.90
C LYS A 71 -7.17 0.06 -9.81
N LEU A 72 -6.61 -0.36 -8.68
CA LEU A 72 -6.23 -1.74 -8.40
C LEU A 72 -7.40 -2.58 -7.80
N GLY A 73 -8.57 -1.99 -7.61
CA GLY A 73 -9.74 -2.67 -7.04
C GLY A 73 -9.58 -3.04 -5.56
N LEU A 74 -8.70 -2.35 -4.84
CA LEU A 74 -8.38 -2.62 -3.44
C LEU A 74 -9.32 -1.90 -2.47
N ILE A 75 -9.83 -0.74 -2.89
CA ILE A 75 -10.88 0.03 -2.22
C ILE A 75 -11.93 0.45 -3.25
N ILE A 76 -13.16 0.72 -2.79
CA ILE A 76 -14.30 1.14 -3.63
C ILE A 76 -14.41 2.66 -3.63
#